data_AF-A0A6A3ILB2-F1
#
_entry.id   AF-A0A6A3ILB2-F1
#
_cell.length_a   1.000
_cell.length_b   1.000
_cell.length_c   1.000
_cell.angle_alpha   90.00
_cell.angle_beta   90.00
_cell.angle_gamma   90.00
#
_symmetry.space_group_name_H-M   'P 1'
#
loop_
_entity.id
_entity.type
_entity.pdbx_description
1 polymer ?
#
loop_
_entity_poly.entity_id
_entity_poly.type
_entity_poly.pdbx_seq_one_letter_code
_entity_poly.pdbx_strand_id
1 'polypeptide(L)'
;MTVAREQHTLRNKRMQKYARRPNFDVGDYVLRSRVDQKHYDKLLVTWVGPYQVVRADKHSFAVRHLLTGEERDVHPSRLKFYADSSLAITEELREHVSAQGMLLSVSTLNEYRWNRAKRDYEVLVSWKGLESIEDSWESTQQLRKDIPVLLTQFAASKIDQRFWQHVTAAVKHRSRRK
;
A
#
# COMPACT_ATOMS: atom_id res chain seq x y z
N MET A 1 -26.60 1.01 -28.67
CA MET A 1 -25.47 0.70 -27.76
C MET A 1 -25.91 -0.28 -26.65
N THR A 2 -26.50 -1.43 -26.97
CA THR A 2 -27.20 -2.29 -25.98
C THR A 2 -26.81 -3.77 -26.08
N VAL A 3 -26.63 -4.29 -27.30
CA VAL A 3 -26.33 -5.72 -27.54
C VAL A 3 -24.96 -6.16 -26.98
N ALA A 4 -23.92 -5.32 -27.08
CA ALA A 4 -22.57 -5.68 -26.62
C ALA A 4 -22.46 -5.83 -25.09
N ARG A 5 -23.21 -5.00 -24.33
CA ARG A 5 -23.26 -5.10 -22.86
C ARG A 5 -24.02 -6.33 -22.40
N GLU A 6 -25.12 -6.66 -23.07
CA GLU A 6 -25.91 -7.86 -22.79
C GLU A 6 -25.11 -9.13 -23.10
N GLN A 7 -24.43 -9.19 -24.23
CA GLN A 7 -23.56 -10.32 -24.58
C GLN A 7 -22.39 -10.49 -23.60
N HIS A 8 -21.78 -9.39 -23.15
CA HIS A 8 -20.74 -9.45 -22.12
C HIS A 8 -21.28 -9.94 -20.77
N THR A 9 -22.50 -9.51 -20.40
CA THR A 9 -23.18 -9.95 -19.17
C THR A 9 -23.54 -11.44 -19.24
N LEU A 10 -24.06 -11.90 -20.38
CA LEU A 10 -24.40 -13.31 -20.61
C LEU A 10 -23.14 -14.20 -20.62
N ARG A 11 -22.02 -13.71 -21.18
CA ARG A 11 -20.72 -14.39 -21.12
C ARG A 11 -20.22 -14.50 -19.68
N ASN A 12 -20.30 -13.43 -18.89
CA ASN A 12 -19.93 -13.45 -17.48
C ASN A 12 -20.82 -14.40 -16.66
N LYS A 13 -22.13 -14.43 -16.91
CA LYS A 13 -23.08 -15.38 -16.29
C LYS A 13 -22.77 -16.84 -16.67
N ARG A 14 -22.37 -17.11 -17.92
CA ARG A 14 -21.93 -18.45 -18.36
C ARG A 14 -20.62 -18.88 -17.69
N MET A 15 -19.70 -17.95 -17.45
CA MET A 15 -18.45 -18.21 -16.73
C MET A 15 -18.67 -18.40 -15.21
N GLN A 16 -19.67 -17.73 -14.62
CA GLN A 16 -20.06 -17.96 -13.22
C GLN A 16 -20.57 -19.38 -12.95
N LYS A 17 -21.19 -20.06 -13.94
CA LYS A 17 -21.57 -21.49 -13.82
C LYS A 17 -20.37 -22.41 -13.57
N TYR A 18 -19.16 -21.97 -13.89
CA TYR A 18 -17.90 -22.66 -13.62
C TYR A 18 -17.04 -21.91 -12.60
N ALA A 19 -17.66 -21.16 -11.67
CA ALA A 19 -16.95 -20.58 -10.54
C ALA A 19 -16.33 -21.73 -9.72
N ARG A 20 -15.10 -22.11 -10.09
CA ARG A 20 -14.29 -23.08 -9.37
C ARG A 20 -14.22 -22.61 -7.94
N ARG A 21 -14.40 -23.54 -6.99
CA ARG A 21 -14.15 -23.23 -5.59
C ARG A 21 -12.74 -22.64 -5.49
N PRO A 22 -12.54 -21.58 -4.70
CA PRO A 22 -11.22 -21.03 -4.47
C PRO A 22 -10.33 -22.15 -3.92
N ASN A 23 -9.18 -22.40 -4.55
CA ASN A 23 -8.21 -23.41 -4.13
C ASN A 23 -7.26 -22.83 -3.07
N PHE A 24 -7.80 -22.27 -1.99
CA PHE A 24 -7.00 -21.71 -0.90
C PHE A 24 -7.51 -22.26 0.43
N ASP A 25 -6.60 -22.75 1.26
CA ASP A 25 -6.85 -23.20 2.62
C ASP A 25 -6.21 -22.25 3.63
N VAL A 26 -6.61 -22.38 4.89
CA VAL A 26 -5.99 -21.61 5.99
C VAL A 26 -4.51 -21.99 6.09
N GLY A 27 -3.64 -20.98 6.07
CA GLY A 27 -2.19 -21.14 6.05
C GLY A 27 -1.56 -20.87 4.68
N ASP A 28 -2.33 -20.89 3.59
CA ASP A 28 -1.82 -20.62 2.25
C ASP A 28 -1.45 -19.14 2.08
N TYR A 29 -0.50 -18.90 1.17
CA TYR A 29 -0.09 -17.58 0.76
C TYR A 29 -0.77 -17.18 -0.54
N VAL A 30 -1.33 -15.97 -0.56
CA VAL A 30 -2.11 -15.43 -1.67
C VAL A 30 -1.68 -14.02 -2.03
N LEU A 31 -1.80 -13.66 -3.31
CA LEU A 31 -1.71 -12.29 -3.78
C LEU A 31 -3.10 -11.66 -3.78
N ARG A 32 -3.18 -10.41 -3.35
CA ARG A 32 -4.41 -9.61 -3.36
C ARG A 32 -4.40 -8.63 -4.53
N SER A 33 -5.51 -8.53 -5.24
CA SER A 33 -5.67 -7.53 -6.28
C SER A 33 -5.87 -6.13 -5.68
N ARG A 34 -5.07 -5.16 -6.12
CA ARG A 34 -5.20 -3.72 -5.89
C ARG A 34 -5.61 -3.06 -7.20
N VAL A 35 -6.64 -2.22 -7.16
CA VAL A 35 -7.05 -1.44 -8.33
C VAL A 35 -6.31 -0.11 -8.28
N ASP A 36 -5.38 0.10 -9.20
CA ASP A 36 -4.67 1.37 -9.30
C ASP A 36 -5.48 2.34 -10.17
N GLN A 37 -5.99 3.40 -9.53
CA GLN A 37 -6.53 4.56 -10.24
C GLN A 37 -5.38 5.49 -10.67
N LYS A 38 -4.48 5.01 -11.54
CA LYS A 38 -3.53 5.91 -12.23
C LYS A 38 -4.17 6.37 -13.53
N HIS A 39 -4.36 7.69 -13.68
CA HIS A 39 -4.35 8.57 -14.88
C HIS A 39 -4.67 8.01 -16.30
N TYR A 40 -5.32 6.85 -16.40
CA TYR A 40 -5.74 6.20 -17.63
C TYR A 40 -7.23 5.88 -17.52
N ASP A 41 -7.95 5.89 -18.64
CA ASP A 41 -9.38 5.57 -18.74
C ASP A 41 -9.72 4.11 -18.39
N LYS A 42 -8.72 3.28 -18.06
CA LYS A 42 -8.86 1.85 -17.76
C LYS A 42 -8.27 1.51 -16.40
N LEU A 43 -9.04 0.81 -15.58
CA LEU A 43 -8.61 0.28 -14.30
C LEU A 43 -7.51 -0.78 -14.51
N LEU A 44 -6.29 -0.50 -14.05
CA LEU A 44 -5.23 -1.49 -13.97
C LEU A 44 -5.35 -2.23 -12.64
N VAL A 45 -5.32 -3.56 -12.72
CA VAL A 45 -5.32 -4.44 -11.54
C VAL A 45 -3.89 -4.90 -11.31
N THR A 46 -3.31 -4.47 -10.19
CA THR A 46 -1.97 -4.87 -9.74
C THR A 46 -2.13 -5.91 -8.64
N TRP A 47 -1.39 -7.01 -8.71
CA TRP A 47 -1.39 -8.03 -7.66
C TRP A 47 -0.30 -7.72 -6.64
N VAL A 48 -0.65 -7.63 -5.36
CA VAL A 48 0.24 -7.30 -4.25
C VAL A 48 0.23 -8.42 -3.20
N GLY A 49 1.35 -8.67 -2.54
CA GLY A 49 1.53 -9.75 -1.57
C GLY A 49 2.87 -10.47 -1.76
N PRO A 50 3.11 -11.57 -1.03
CA PRO A 50 2.10 -12.46 -0.45
C PRO A 50 1.43 -12.01 0.87
N TYR A 51 0.18 -12.45 1.06
CA TYR A 51 -0.59 -12.39 2.30
C TYR A 51 -0.87 -13.83 2.76
N GLN A 52 -0.96 -14.08 4.05
CA GLN A 52 -1.33 -15.39 4.60
C GLN A 52 -2.84 -15.48 4.82
N VAL A 53 -3.49 -16.57 4.40
CA VAL A 53 -4.90 -16.83 4.71
C VAL A 53 -5.01 -17.30 6.16
N VAL A 54 -5.74 -16.55 6.98
CA VAL A 54 -5.91 -16.86 8.42
C VAL A 54 -7.29 -17.45 8.71
N ARG A 55 -8.30 -17.07 7.94
CA ARG A 55 -9.66 -17.58 8.09
C ARG A 55 -10.33 -17.73 6.73
N ALA A 56 -11.07 -18.81 6.57
CA ALA A 56 -11.92 -19.07 5.41
C ALA A 56 -13.38 -18.99 5.83
N ASP A 57 -14.06 -17.93 5.43
CA ASP A 57 -15.49 -17.74 5.64
C ASP A 57 -16.29 -18.16 4.39
N LYS A 58 -17.61 -18.33 4.53
CA LYS A 58 -18.49 -18.83 3.45
C LYS A 58 -18.38 -18.04 2.13
N HIS A 59 -18.09 -16.74 2.20
CA HIS A 59 -18.06 -15.83 1.05
C HIS A 59 -16.82 -14.91 1.01
N SER A 60 -15.88 -15.08 1.94
CA SER A 60 -14.70 -14.24 2.09
C SER A 60 -13.55 -15.01 2.73
N PHE A 61 -12.33 -14.52 2.55
CA PHE A 61 -11.16 -14.99 3.27
C PHE A 61 -10.54 -13.83 4.04
N ALA A 62 -10.21 -14.06 5.31
CA ALA A 62 -9.39 -13.13 6.07
C ALA A 62 -7.93 -13.39 5.70
N VAL A 63 -7.30 -12.38 5.11
CA VAL A 63 -5.89 -12.42 4.72
C VAL A 63 -5.09 -11.49 5.63
N ARG A 64 -4.00 -12.01 6.19
CA ARG A 64 -3.06 -11.28 7.04
C ARG A 64 -1.87 -10.84 6.22
N HIS A 65 -1.50 -9.58 6.36
CA HIS A 65 -0.29 -9.07 5.75
C HIS A 65 0.96 -9.54 6.53
N LEU A 66 2.02 -9.95 5.83
CA LEU A 66 3.18 -10.59 6.45
C LEU A 66 4.03 -9.66 7.32
N LEU A 67 4.07 -8.37 7.00
CA LEU A 67 4.89 -7.40 7.76
C LEU A 67 4.09 -6.73 8.88
N THR A 68 2.89 -6.25 8.54
CA THR A 68 2.09 -5.42 9.46
C THR A 68 1.19 -6.24 10.37
N GLY A 69 1.00 -7.53 10.07
CA GLY A 69 0.04 -8.38 10.77
C GLY A 69 -1.43 -7.96 10.57
N GLU A 70 -1.71 -6.96 9.73
CA GLU A 70 -3.06 -6.45 9.53
C GLU A 70 -3.91 -7.49 8.79
N GLU A 71 -5.06 -7.82 9.35
CA GLU A 71 -6.03 -8.73 8.75
C GLU A 71 -7.10 -7.96 7.97
N ARG A 72 -7.45 -8.48 6.79
CA ARG A 72 -8.53 -7.92 5.97
C ARG A 72 -9.38 -9.03 5.36
N ASP A 73 -10.68 -8.84 5.38
CA ASP A 73 -11.60 -9.72 4.67
C ASP A 73 -11.64 -9.38 3.18
N VAL A 74 -11.34 -10.37 2.34
CA VAL A 74 -11.22 -10.21 0.90
C VAL A 74 -12.06 -11.27 0.18
N HIS A 75 -12.79 -10.85 -0.85
CA HIS A 75 -13.57 -11.76 -1.68
C HIS A 75 -12.62 -12.67 -2.51
N PRO A 76 -12.94 -13.97 -2.70
CA PRO A 76 -12.03 -14.90 -3.36
C PRO A 76 -11.60 -14.49 -4.78
N SER A 77 -12.46 -13.79 -5.53
CA SER A 77 -12.14 -13.29 -6.88
C SER A 77 -11.04 -12.21 -6.90
N ARG A 78 -10.70 -11.65 -5.74
CA ARG A 78 -9.64 -10.65 -5.55
C ARG A 78 -8.34 -11.29 -5.03
N LEU A 79 -8.30 -12.62 -4.95
CA LEU A 79 -7.16 -13.39 -4.49
C LEU A 79 -6.61 -14.29 -5.60
N LYS A 80 -5.30 -14.50 -5.60
CA LYS A 80 -4.59 -15.43 -6.48
C LYS A 80 -3.63 -16.27 -5.65
N PHE A 81 -3.58 -17.57 -5.89
CA PHE A 81 -2.65 -18.46 -5.20
C PHE A 81 -1.22 -17.99 -5.43
N TYR A 82 -0.43 -17.97 -4.36
CA TYR A 82 1.01 -17.70 -4.43
C TYR A 82 1.80 -18.96 -4.07
N ALA A 83 1.59 -19.48 -2.87
CA ALA A 83 2.26 -20.68 -2.36
C ALA A 83 1.42 -21.34 -1.26
N ASP A 84 1.70 -22.59 -0.95
CA ASP A 84 1.09 -23.29 0.17
C ASP A 84 1.75 -22.87 1.50
N SER A 85 1.23 -23.40 2.61
CA SER A 85 1.76 -23.16 3.96
C SER A 85 3.23 -23.51 4.19
N SER A 86 3.91 -24.18 3.25
CA SER A 86 5.33 -24.54 3.36
C SER A 86 6.29 -23.41 2.95
N LEU A 87 5.77 -22.27 2.47
CA LEU A 87 6.59 -21.13 2.07
C LEU A 87 7.41 -20.60 3.24
N ALA A 88 8.74 -20.64 3.10
CA ALA A 88 9.64 -20.00 4.04
C ALA A 88 9.56 -18.48 3.90
N ILE A 89 9.16 -17.78 4.96
CA ILE A 89 9.21 -16.32 5.04
C ILE A 89 10.66 -15.90 5.29
N THR A 90 11.44 -15.79 4.23
CA THR A 90 12.82 -15.28 4.26
C THR A 90 12.83 -13.75 4.36
N GLU A 91 13.98 -13.20 4.75
CA GLU A 91 14.17 -11.74 4.80
C GLU A 91 14.03 -11.09 3.42
N GLU A 92 14.55 -11.74 2.37
CA GLU A 92 14.39 -11.29 0.99
C GLU A 92 12.90 -11.19 0.58
N LEU A 93 12.06 -12.13 1.02
CA LEU A 93 10.62 -12.07 0.76
C LEU A 93 9.97 -10.90 1.50
N ARG A 94 10.41 -10.62 2.74
CA ARG A 94 9.93 -9.47 3.52
C ARG A 94 10.32 -8.15 2.85
N GLU A 95 11.56 -8.02 2.42
CA GLU A 95 12.05 -6.86 1.66
C GLU A 95 11.30 -6.68 0.34
N HIS A 96 11.01 -7.77 -0.38
CA HIS A 96 10.20 -7.70 -1.59
C HIS A 96 8.78 -7.21 -1.31
N VAL A 97 8.15 -7.73 -0.25
CA VAL A 97 6.80 -7.31 0.16
C VAL A 97 6.78 -5.84 0.61
N SER A 98 7.80 -5.38 1.33
CA SER A 98 7.90 -3.97 1.75
C SER A 98 8.07 -3.05 0.54
N ALA A 99 8.84 -3.47 -0.47
CA ALA A 99 9.05 -2.73 -1.71
C ALA A 99 7.81 -2.62 -2.62
N GLN A 100 6.79 -3.46 -2.45
CA GLN A 100 5.56 -3.43 -3.28
C GLN A 100 4.62 -2.25 -2.99
N GLY A 101 5.04 -1.30 -2.16
CA GLY A 101 4.35 -0.02 -1.99
C GLY A 101 3.04 -0.17 -1.22
N MET A 102 3.12 -0.80 -0.04
CA MET A 102 2.06 -0.66 0.94
C MET A 102 2.00 0.78 1.46
N LEU A 103 0.78 1.29 1.56
CA LEU A 103 0.48 2.49 2.35
C LEU A 103 0.66 2.10 3.83
N LEU A 104 1.90 2.12 4.28
CA LEU A 104 2.22 2.03 5.69
C LEU A 104 1.73 3.34 6.34
N SER A 105 0.99 3.20 7.43
CA SER A 105 0.60 4.36 8.21
C SER A 105 1.82 4.83 9.00
N VAL A 106 2.06 6.13 9.04
CA VAL A 106 3.11 6.70 9.90
C VAL A 106 2.68 6.55 11.36
N SER A 107 3.57 6.03 12.19
CA SER A 107 3.44 6.03 13.65
C SER A 107 3.92 7.37 14.19
N THR A 108 5.20 7.70 13.96
CA THR A 108 5.82 8.95 14.41
C THR A 108 6.86 9.45 13.39
N LEU A 109 7.06 10.77 13.36
CA LEU A 109 8.22 11.38 12.72
C LEU A 109 9.23 11.70 13.82
N ASN A 110 10.43 11.14 13.71
CA ASN A 110 11.40 11.17 14.82
C ASN A 110 12.44 12.29 14.60
N GLU A 111 13.17 12.17 13.50
CA GLU A 111 14.34 12.99 13.19
C GLU A 111 14.24 13.59 11.79
N TYR A 112 15.06 14.61 11.52
CA TYR A 112 15.21 15.18 10.18
C TYR A 112 16.68 15.49 9.92
N ARG A 113 17.09 15.38 8.67
CA ARG A 113 18.47 15.68 8.23
C ARG A 113 18.47 16.33 6.86
N TRP A 114 19.50 17.13 6.60
CA TRP A 114 19.74 17.66 5.26
C TRP A 114 20.53 16.65 4.42
N ASN A 115 19.95 16.18 3.32
CA ASN A 115 20.64 15.35 2.35
C ASN A 115 21.26 16.22 1.25
N ARG A 116 22.59 16.40 1.30
CA ARG A 116 23.32 17.23 0.33
C ARG A 116 23.23 16.72 -1.11
N ALA A 117 23.18 15.39 -1.31
CA ALA A 117 23.12 14.79 -2.64
C ALA A 117 21.77 15.05 -3.30
N LYS A 118 20.67 14.90 -2.54
CA LYS A 118 19.30 15.16 -3.03
C LYS A 118 18.91 16.63 -2.98
N ARG A 119 19.72 17.48 -2.32
CA ARG A 119 19.40 18.89 -2.01
C ARG A 119 18.01 19.04 -1.39
N ASP A 120 17.66 18.11 -0.52
CA ASP A 120 16.37 18.04 0.14
C ASP A 120 16.53 17.60 1.60
N TYR A 121 15.55 17.92 2.43
CA TYR A 121 15.46 17.32 3.76
C TYR A 121 14.88 15.91 3.65
N GLU A 122 15.42 15.02 4.47
CA GLU A 122 14.85 13.71 4.75
C GLU A 122 14.36 13.70 6.20
N VAL A 123 13.27 12.97 6.44
CA VAL A 123 12.70 12.78 7.77
C VAL A 123 12.70 11.29 8.06
N LEU A 124 13.13 10.92 9.26
CA LEU A 124 13.09 9.55 9.74
C LEU A 124 11.65 9.24 10.16
N VAL A 125 11.04 8.28 9.48
CA VAL A 125 9.65 7.87 9.66
C VAL A 125 9.62 6.53 10.36
N SER A 126 8.96 6.47 11.52
CA SER A 126 8.55 5.20 12.12
C SER A 126 7.20 4.78 11.58
N TRP A 127 7.11 3.51 11.21
CA TRP A 127 5.93 2.95 10.58
C TRP A 127 5.07 2.23 11.62
N LYS A 128 3.75 2.39 11.50
CA LYS A 128 2.79 1.78 12.42
C LYS A 128 2.77 0.26 12.20
N GLY A 129 3.03 -0.47 13.28
CA GLY A 129 3.04 -1.94 13.28
C GLY A 129 4.34 -2.56 12.77
N LEU A 130 5.40 -1.75 12.60
CA LEU A 130 6.76 -2.20 12.31
C LEU A 130 7.69 -1.85 13.47
N GLU A 131 8.84 -2.52 13.55
CA GLU A 131 9.84 -2.25 14.58
C GLU A 131 10.72 -1.04 14.20
N SER A 132 11.39 -0.41 15.17
CA SER A 132 12.21 0.79 14.92
C SER A 132 13.41 0.54 14.00
N ILE A 133 13.83 -0.72 13.84
CA ILE A 133 14.87 -1.10 12.88
C ILE A 133 14.40 -0.92 11.43
N GLU A 134 13.09 -0.90 11.20
CA GLU A 134 12.45 -0.69 9.90
C GLU A 134 12.16 0.80 9.64
N ASP A 135 12.60 1.71 10.51
CA ASP A 135 12.48 3.15 10.29
C ASP A 135 13.23 3.56 9.02
N SER A 136 12.57 4.33 8.14
CA SER A 136 13.15 4.75 6.87
C SER A 136 13.30 6.27 6.76
N TRP A 137 14.34 6.70 6.05
CA TRP A 137 14.56 8.11 5.72
C TRP A 137 13.78 8.49 4.47
N GLU A 138 12.65 9.17 4.67
CA GLU A 138 11.77 9.60 3.59
C GLU A 138 12.00 11.04 3.18
N SER A 139 11.94 11.31 1.87
CA SER A 139 12.11 12.67 1.34
C SER A 139 10.95 13.58 1.73
N THR A 140 11.22 14.83 2.09
CA THR A 140 10.13 15.78 2.38
C THR A 140 9.24 16.04 1.16
N GLN A 141 9.76 15.88 -0.06
CA GLN A 141 8.94 15.92 -1.28
C GLN A 141 7.87 14.84 -1.32
N GLN A 142 8.21 13.61 -0.93
CA GLN A 142 7.26 12.50 -0.89
C GLN A 142 6.27 12.67 0.28
N LEU A 143 6.79 12.97 1.47
CA LEU A 143 5.96 13.19 2.66
C LEU A 143 4.98 14.36 2.51
N ARG A 144 5.32 15.38 1.73
CA ARG A 144 4.39 16.49 1.42
C ARG A 144 3.21 16.03 0.56
N LYS A 145 3.38 15.01 -0.28
CA LYS A 145 2.28 14.45 -1.09
C LYS A 145 1.40 13.54 -0.23
N ASP A 146 2.01 12.75 0.64
CA ASP A 146 1.31 11.68 1.35
C ASP A 146 0.73 12.14 2.70
N ILE A 147 1.48 12.93 3.48
CA ILE A 147 1.13 13.34 4.85
C ILE A 147 1.40 14.85 5.14
N PRO A 148 0.90 15.79 4.32
CA PRO A 148 1.24 17.22 4.44
C PRO A 148 0.92 17.83 5.81
N VAL A 149 -0.17 17.41 6.45
CA VAL A 149 -0.59 17.94 7.76
C VAL A 149 0.38 17.52 8.85
N LEU A 150 0.71 16.23 8.91
CA LEU A 150 1.59 15.65 9.92
C LEU A 150 3.01 16.21 9.78
N LEU A 151 3.51 16.32 8.54
CA LEU A 151 4.80 16.93 8.26
C LEU A 151 4.86 18.41 8.69
N THR A 152 3.79 19.17 8.48
CA THR A 152 3.74 20.60 8.87
C THR A 152 3.70 20.76 10.39
N GLN A 153 2.92 19.94 11.09
CA GLN A 153 2.89 19.93 12.56
C GLN A 153 4.25 19.56 13.15
N PHE A 154 4.91 18.54 12.58
CA PHE A 154 6.26 18.16 12.97
C PHE A 154 7.27 19.27 12.72
N ALA A 155 7.23 19.93 11.57
CA ALA A 155 8.12 21.06 11.31
C ALA A 155 7.88 22.24 12.26
N ALA A 156 6.62 22.50 12.64
CA ALA A 156 6.26 23.57 13.58
C ALA A 156 6.71 23.28 15.03
N SER A 157 6.87 22.00 15.40
CA SER A 157 7.38 21.63 16.73
C SER A 157 8.90 21.71 16.85
N LYS A 158 9.62 21.90 15.74
CA LYS A 158 11.08 22.05 15.73
C LYS A 158 11.48 23.53 15.71
N ILE A 159 12.60 23.83 16.37
CA ILE A 159 13.16 25.19 16.47
C ILE A 159 13.83 25.63 15.15
N ASP A 160 14.17 24.68 14.27
CA ASP A 160 14.88 24.95 13.02
C ASP A 160 14.00 25.66 11.98
N GLN A 161 14.23 26.97 11.86
CA GLN A 161 13.54 27.84 10.92
C GLN A 161 13.82 27.48 9.46
N ARG A 162 15.00 26.93 9.12
CA ARG A 162 15.34 26.55 7.74
C ARG A 162 14.53 25.33 7.31
N PHE A 163 14.42 24.34 8.19
CA PHE A 163 13.57 23.17 7.96
C PHE A 163 12.10 23.58 7.81
N TRP A 164 11.59 24.42 8.73
CA TRP A 164 10.22 24.91 8.67
C TRP A 164 9.93 25.70 7.38
N GLN A 165 10.83 26.59 6.97
CA GLN A 165 10.72 27.33 5.71
C GLN A 165 10.76 26.39 4.50
N HIS A 166 11.61 25.37 4.50
CA HIS A 166 11.67 24.40 3.40
C HIS A 166 10.37 23.59 3.27
N VAL A 167 9.80 23.15 4.39
CA VAL A 167 8.53 22.41 4.41
C VAL A 167 7.39 23.30 3.90
N THR A 168 7.30 24.55 4.36
CA THR A 168 6.21 25.49 4.09
C THR A 168 6.31 26.25 2.75
N ALA A 169 7.52 26.58 2.28
CA ALA A 169 7.74 27.35 1.06
C ALA A 169 7.15 26.67 -0.19
N ALA A 170 7.20 25.35 -0.23
CA ALA A 170 6.64 24.57 -1.34
C ALA A 170 5.11 24.37 -1.28
N VAL A 171 4.44 24.72 -0.18
CA VAL A 171 2.97 24.71 -0.10
C VAL A 171 2.37 25.87 -0.92
N LYS A 172 3.10 26.99 -1.05
CA LYS A 172 2.65 28.21 -1.75
C LYS A 172 2.47 28.03 -3.27
N HIS A 173 2.99 26.96 -3.88
CA HIS A 173 2.83 26.73 -5.31
C HIS A 173 1.44 26.20 -5.75
N ARG A 174 0.55 25.83 -4.81
CA ARG A 174 -0.80 25.33 -5.16
C ARG A 174 -1.92 26.37 -5.15
N SER A 175 -1.72 27.61 -4.67
CA SER A 175 -2.79 28.62 -4.62
C SER A 175 -2.93 29.49 -5.88
N ARG A 176 -2.17 29.21 -6.95
CA ARG A 176 -2.27 29.90 -8.24
C ARG A 176 -2.48 28.92 -9.39
N ARG A 177 -3.65 28.29 -9.44
CA ARG A 177 -4.30 27.94 -10.69
C ARG A 177 -5.74 28.44 -10.61
N LYS A 178 -6.10 29.18 -11.66
CA LYS A 178 -7.23 30.10 -11.80
C LYS A 178 -8.58 29.49 -11.49
#